data_AF-A0A0F7FJG6-F1
#
_entry.id   AF-A0A0F7FJG6-F1
#
_cell.length_a   1.000
_cell.length_b   1.000
_cell.length_c   1.000
_cell.angle_alpha   90.00
_cell.angle_beta   90.00
_cell.angle_gamma   90.00
#
_symmetry.space_group_name_H-M   'P 1'
#
loop_
_entity.id
_entity.type
_entity.pdbx_description
1 polymer ?
#
loop_
_entity_poly.entity_id
_entity_poly.type
_entity_poly.pdbx_seq_one_letter_code
_entity_poly.pdbx_strand_id
1 'polypeptide(L)'
;MGEKPRRGTRGLTIESLPYRIRVYSNNQVLIPASLVRKLNIQSIEKARITIRVGGEEHSFTARLLKTKYTDSRQFTIPKELRERVSLVPGSDIEVVDIKPFEEPKT
;
A
#
# COMPACT_ATOMS: atom_id res chain seq x y z
N MET A 1 -9.17 35.61 -16.29
CA MET A 1 -9.12 34.26 -16.87
C MET A 1 -8.66 33.33 -15.75
N GLY A 2 -9.59 32.72 -15.01
CA GLY A 2 -9.29 31.88 -13.85
C GLY A 2 -9.80 30.48 -14.12
N GLU A 3 -8.90 29.57 -14.48
CA GLU A 3 -9.23 28.18 -14.78
C GLU A 3 -9.87 27.52 -13.55
N LYS A 4 -11.10 27.03 -13.71
CA LYS A 4 -11.82 26.27 -12.69
C LYS A 4 -11.07 24.95 -12.46
N PRO A 5 -10.57 24.65 -11.24
CA PRO A 5 -9.93 23.37 -11.00
C PRO A 5 -10.98 22.27 -11.15
N ARG A 6 -10.75 21.39 -12.13
CA ARG A 6 -11.54 20.18 -12.35
C ARG A 6 -11.49 19.35 -11.08
N ARG A 7 -12.61 19.27 -10.38
CA ARG A 7 -12.78 18.62 -9.07
C ARG A 7 -12.82 17.09 -9.26
N GLY A 8 -11.74 16.52 -9.78
CA GLY A 8 -11.43 15.12 -9.51
C GLY A 8 -11.00 15.03 -8.06
N THR A 9 -11.65 14.17 -7.25
CA THR A 9 -11.30 13.92 -5.85
C THR A 9 -9.79 13.82 -5.73
N ARG A 10 -9.15 14.78 -5.03
CA ARG A 10 -7.68 14.80 -4.84
C ARG A 10 -7.29 13.43 -4.28
N GLY A 11 -6.60 12.61 -5.08
CA GLY A 11 -6.06 11.36 -4.61
C GLY A 11 -5.18 11.61 -3.38
N LEU A 12 -5.06 10.62 -2.50
CA LEU A 12 -4.17 10.71 -1.33
C LEU A 12 -2.78 11.16 -1.80
N THR A 13 -2.35 12.34 -1.34
CA THR A 13 -1.07 12.96 -1.71
C THR A 13 0.06 12.37 -0.88
N ILE A 14 0.08 11.04 -0.75
CA ILE A 14 1.13 10.32 -0.07
C ILE A 14 2.13 9.92 -1.14
N GLU A 15 3.32 10.48 -1.03
CA GLU A 15 4.37 10.35 -2.03
C GLU A 15 5.67 9.74 -1.49
N SER A 16 5.71 9.49 -0.18
CA SER A 16 6.88 8.98 0.52
C SER A 16 6.49 7.96 1.58
N LEU A 17 7.46 7.11 1.90
CA LEU A 17 7.45 6.20 3.04
C LEU A 17 8.28 6.84 4.18
N PRO A 18 7.95 6.59 5.46
CA PRO A 18 6.79 5.85 5.93
C PRO A 18 5.49 6.65 5.78
N TYR A 19 4.34 5.98 5.66
CA TYR A 19 3.03 6.62 5.74
C TYR A 19 2.06 5.83 6.60
N ARG A 20 1.12 6.53 7.22
CA ARG A 20 0.05 5.93 8.02
C ARG A 20 -1.23 5.78 7.22
N ILE A 21 -1.86 4.62 7.36
CA ILE A 21 -3.10 4.32 6.67
C ILE A 21 -3.96 3.34 7.46
N ARG A 22 -5.27 3.52 7.34
CA ARG A 22 -6.26 2.59 7.88
C ARG A 22 -6.40 1.35 7.03
N VAL A 23 -6.37 0.18 7.68
CA VAL A 23 -6.65 -1.11 7.07
C VAL A 23 -8.14 -1.21 6.77
N TYR A 24 -8.50 -1.55 5.52
CA TYR A 24 -9.89 -1.72 5.14
C TYR A 24 -10.52 -2.97 5.76
N SER A 25 -11.86 -3.02 5.78
CA SER A 25 -12.64 -4.15 6.33
C SER A 25 -12.30 -5.51 5.72
N ASN A 26 -11.79 -5.53 4.48
CA ASN A 26 -11.33 -6.72 3.78
C ASN A 26 -9.85 -7.08 4.08
N ASN A 27 -9.23 -6.47 5.10
CA ASN A 27 -7.82 -6.64 5.47
C ASN A 27 -6.84 -6.18 4.38
N GLN A 28 -7.31 -5.33 3.48
CA GLN A 28 -6.48 -4.73 2.45
C GLN A 28 -6.03 -3.34 2.84
N VAL A 29 -4.90 -2.95 2.29
CA VAL A 29 -4.29 -1.65 2.45
C VAL A 29 -4.09 -1.05 1.07
N LEU A 30 -4.45 0.23 0.93
CA LEU A 30 -4.28 0.97 -0.31
C LEU A 30 -2.87 1.58 -0.38
N ILE A 31 -2.21 1.35 -1.50
CA ILE A 31 -1.03 2.10 -1.92
C ILE A 31 -1.52 3.17 -2.90
N PRO A 32 -1.39 4.46 -2.57
CA PRO A 32 -1.80 5.55 -3.46
C PRO A 32 -1.04 5.52 -4.79
N ALA A 33 -1.73 5.85 -5.89
CA ALA A 33 -1.15 5.88 -7.23
C ALA A 33 0.14 6.72 -7.31
N SER A 34 0.21 7.85 -6.61
CA SER A 34 1.40 8.69 -6.57
C SER A 34 2.61 7.94 -6.02
N LEU A 35 2.42 7.17 -4.94
CA LEU A 35 3.48 6.36 -4.35
C LEU A 35 3.85 5.17 -5.25
N VAL A 36 2.86 4.49 -5.86
CA VAL A 36 3.11 3.41 -6.82
C VAL A 36 3.99 3.91 -7.98
N ARG A 37 3.69 5.09 -8.52
CA ARG A 37 4.45 5.71 -9.61
C ARG A 37 5.87 6.07 -9.19
N LYS A 38 6.04 6.68 -8.01
CA LYS A 38 7.37 7.01 -7.47
C LYS A 38 8.24 5.80 -7.20
N LEU A 39 7.65 4.73 -6.66
CA LEU A 39 8.35 3.48 -6.41
C LEU A 39 8.55 2.64 -7.69
N ASN A 40 8.03 3.08 -8.84
CA ASN A 40 8.07 2.36 -10.11
C ASN A 40 7.49 0.94 -10.04
N ILE A 41 6.54 0.70 -9.11
CA ILE A 41 5.89 -0.60 -8.88
C ILE A 41 4.58 -0.77 -9.67
N GLN A 42 4.44 -0.04 -10.78
CA GLN A 42 3.21 -0.01 -11.57
C GLN A 42 2.95 -1.32 -12.32
N SER A 43 3.99 -2.07 -12.68
CA SER A 43 3.86 -3.32 -13.44
C SER A 43 4.17 -4.58 -12.62
N ILE A 44 4.52 -4.44 -11.34
CA ILE A 44 4.86 -5.60 -10.50
C ILE A 44 3.59 -6.26 -9.95
N GLU A 45 3.66 -7.59 -9.80
CA GLU A 45 2.57 -8.38 -9.23
C GLU A 45 2.76 -8.65 -7.74
N LYS A 46 4.01 -8.69 -7.26
CA LYS A 46 4.37 -8.97 -5.87
C LYS A 46 5.35 -7.93 -5.37
N ALA A 47 5.19 -7.53 -4.11
CA ALA A 47 6.12 -6.65 -3.41
C ALA A 47 6.42 -7.21 -2.02
N ARG A 48 7.64 -6.96 -1.56
CA ARG A 48 8.00 -7.10 -0.15
C ARG A 48 7.58 -5.82 0.56
N ILE A 49 6.66 -5.95 1.50
CA ILE A 49 6.08 -4.83 2.24
C ILE A 49 6.54 -4.96 3.69
N THR A 50 7.00 -3.85 4.26
CA THR A 50 7.31 -3.73 5.69
C THR A 50 6.33 -2.78 6.32
N ILE A 51 5.61 -3.25 7.33
CA ILE A 51 4.68 -2.45 8.12
C ILE A 51 5.19 -2.37 9.55
N ARG A 52 4.86 -1.29 10.25
CA ARG A 52 5.08 -1.14 11.69
C ARG A 52 3.75 -1.13 12.42
N VAL A 53 3.62 -2.03 13.40
CA VAL A 53 2.44 -2.19 14.25
C VAL A 53 2.91 -2.35 15.68
N GLY A 54 2.38 -1.55 16.62
CA GLY A 54 2.78 -1.65 18.03
C GLY A 54 4.25 -1.33 18.32
N GLY A 55 4.95 -0.64 17.38
CA GLY A 55 6.39 -0.35 17.49
C GLY A 55 7.30 -1.41 16.88
N GLU A 56 6.77 -2.55 16.46
CA GLU A 56 7.53 -3.62 15.80
C GLU A 56 7.35 -3.59 14.29
N GLU A 57 8.44 -3.86 13.57
CA GLU A 57 8.44 -3.94 12.10
C GLU A 57 8.27 -5.37 11.61
N HIS A 58 7.38 -5.55 10.65
CA HIS A 58 7.06 -6.83 10.07
C HIS A 58 7.10 -6.76 8.55
N SER A 59 8.01 -7.52 7.96
CA SER A 59 8.12 -7.67 6.51
C SER A 59 7.41 -8.93 6.02
N PHE A 60 6.65 -8.81 4.94
CA PHE A 60 6.01 -9.94 4.28
C PHE A 60 5.91 -9.70 2.77
N THR A 61 5.79 -10.77 2.00
CA THR A 61 5.54 -10.68 0.56
C THR A 61 4.03 -10.70 0.32
N ALA A 62 3.53 -9.73 -0.43
CA ALA A 62 2.12 -9.65 -0.79
C ALA A 62 1.93 -9.38 -2.28
N ARG A 63 0.81 -9.86 -2.81
CA ARG A 63 0.38 -9.53 -4.17
C ARG A 63 -0.19 -8.11 -4.20
N LEU A 64 0.21 -7.33 -5.19
CA LEU A 64 -0.30 -6.00 -5.46
C LEU A 64 -1.50 -6.09 -6.42
N LEU A 65 -2.71 -6.03 -5.86
CA LEU A 65 -3.95 -5.99 -6.63
C LEU A 65 -4.05 -4.67 -7.40
N LYS A 66 -4.36 -4.76 -8.69
CA LYS A 66 -4.55 -3.61 -9.58
C LYS A 66 -5.98 -3.10 -9.46
N THR A 67 -6.16 -1.78 -9.41
CA THR A 67 -7.48 -1.16 -9.49
C THR A 67 -7.83 -0.80 -10.95
N LYS A 68 -9.12 -0.78 -11.29
CA LYS A 68 -9.59 -0.68 -12.69
C LYS A 68 -9.32 0.68 -13.35
N TYR A 69 -9.32 1.76 -12.58
CA TYR A 69 -9.31 3.14 -13.10
C TYR A 69 -8.15 4.01 -12.57
N THR A 70 -7.24 3.45 -11.76
CA THR A 70 -6.11 4.20 -11.20
C THR A 70 -4.89 3.29 -11.05
N ASP A 71 -3.70 3.88 -11.06
CA ASP A 71 -2.45 3.16 -10.77
C ASP A 71 -2.32 2.78 -9.29
N SER A 72 -3.31 3.10 -8.46
CA SER A 72 -3.34 2.65 -7.07
C SER A 72 -3.30 1.13 -7.03
N ARG A 73 -2.55 0.62 -6.05
CA ARG A 73 -2.43 -0.82 -5.77
C ARG A 73 -3.03 -1.11 -4.41
N GLN A 74 -3.50 -2.33 -4.21
CA GLN A 74 -3.93 -2.79 -2.90
C GLN A 74 -3.15 -4.05 -2.55
N PHE A 75 -2.81 -4.22 -1.28
CA PHE A 75 -2.23 -5.46 -0.79
C PHE A 75 -3.03 -5.98 0.39
N THR A 76 -3.05 -7.30 0.55
CA THR A 76 -3.72 -7.96 1.68
C THR A 76 -2.69 -8.28 2.75
N ILE A 77 -3.02 -8.00 4.01
CA ILE A 77 -2.17 -8.41 5.13
C ILE A 77 -2.41 -9.90 5.42
N PRO A 78 -1.36 -10.76 5.39
CA PRO A 78 -1.51 -12.19 5.60
C PRO A 78 -2.12 -12.49 6.98
N LYS A 79 -2.96 -13.54 7.05
CA LYS A 79 -3.68 -13.92 8.26
C LYS A 79 -2.71 -14.15 9.44
N GLU A 80 -1.62 -14.87 9.20
CA GLU A 80 -0.60 -15.17 10.22
C GLU A 80 -0.02 -13.90 10.86
N LEU A 81 0.25 -12.87 10.05
CA LEU A 81 0.76 -11.61 10.57
C LEU A 81 -0.30 -10.86 11.37
N ARG A 82 -1.55 -10.84 10.89
CA ARG A 82 -2.67 -10.20 11.61
C ARG A 82 -2.90 -10.85 12.97
N GLU A 83 -2.88 -12.17 13.05
CA GLU A 83 -3.05 -12.89 14.31
C GLU A 83 -1.87 -12.65 15.26
N ARG A 84 -0.64 -12.64 14.73
CA ARG A 84 0.56 -12.35 15.52
C ARG A 84 0.52 -10.97 16.18
N VAL A 85 0.08 -9.94 15.46
CA VAL A 85 0.06 -8.55 15.94
C VAL A 85 -1.32 -8.11 16.43
N SER A 86 -2.29 -9.03 16.54
CA SER A 86 -3.69 -8.75 16.89
C SER A 86 -4.32 -7.61 16.07
N LEU A 87 -4.03 -7.59 14.76
CA LEU A 87 -4.51 -6.54 13.85
C LEU A 87 -5.99 -6.73 13.51
N VAL A 88 -6.82 -5.75 13.86
CA VAL A 88 -8.23 -5.72 13.48
C VAL A 88 -8.47 -4.84 12.25
N PRO A 89 -9.48 -5.15 11.42
CA PRO A 89 -9.89 -4.25 10.35
C PRO A 89 -10.31 -2.89 10.92
N GLY A 90 -9.92 -1.80 10.26
CA GLY A 90 -10.12 -0.44 10.76
C GLY A 90 -8.99 0.09 11.64
N SER A 91 -8.02 -0.74 12.03
CA SER A 91 -6.79 -0.28 12.68
C SER A 91 -5.94 0.56 11.74
N ASP A 92 -5.20 1.50 12.33
CA ASP A 92 -4.16 2.27 11.63
C ASP A 92 -2.84 1.50 11.66
N ILE A 93 -2.14 1.48 10.53
CA ILE A 93 -0.82 0.89 10.40
C ILE A 93 0.14 1.91 9.76
N GLU A 94 1.43 1.75 10.04
CA GLU A 94 2.46 2.53 9.38
C GLU A 94 3.16 1.65 8.34
N VAL A 95 3.03 1.99 7.06
CA VAL A 95 3.78 1.30 6.00
C VAL A 95 5.14 1.95 5.92
N VAL A 96 6.19 1.18 6.24
CA VAL A 96 7.56 1.69 6.39
C VAL A 96 8.36 1.51 5.11
N ASP A 97 8.19 0.39 4.42
CA ASP A 97 8.96 0.07 3.21
C ASP A 97 8.13 -0.75 2.22
N ILE A 98 8.33 -0.49 0.93
CA ILE A 98 7.71 -1.27 -0.15
C ILE A 98 8.77 -1.47 -1.22
N LYS A 99 9.21 -2.71 -1.40
CA LYS A 99 10.21 -3.10 -2.39
C LYS A 99 9.62 -4.04 -3.42
N PRO A 100 9.97 -3.90 -4.71
CA PRO A 100 9.58 -4.88 -5.70
C PRO A 100 10.13 -6.26 -5.32
N PHE A 101 9.30 -7.30 -5.44
CA PHE A 101 9.76 -8.67 -5.34
C PHE A 101 10.23 -9.06 -6.75
N GLU A 102 11.54 -8.97 -6.99
CA GLU A 102 12.14 -9.45 -8.23
C GLU A 102 12.17 -10.97 -8.18
N GLU A 103 11.24 -11.63 -8.88
CA GLU A 103 11.47 -13.02 -9.28
C GLU A 103 12.63 -12.98 -10.29
N PRO A 104 13.72 -13.74 -10.07
CA PRO A 104 14.80 -13.78 -11.04
C PRO A 104 14.20 -14.20 -12.38
N LYS A 105 14.35 -13.34 -13.39
CA LYS A 105 13.97 -13.66 -14.76
C LYS A 105 14.86 -14.81 -15.22
N THR A 106 14.31 -16.01 -15.25
CA THR A 106 14.86 -17.15 -16.02
C THR A 106 14.69 -16.88 -17.51
#